data_AF-A0A530GGI6-F1
#
_entry.id   AF-A0A530GGI6-F1
#
_cell.length_a   1.000
_cell.length_b   1.000
_cell.length_c   1.000
_cell.angle_alpha   90.00
_cell.angle_beta   90.00
_cell.angle_gamma   90.00
#
_symmetry.space_group_name_H-M   'P 1'
#
loop_
_entity.id
_entity.type
_entity.pdbx_description
1 polymer ?
#
loop_
_entity_poly.entity_id
_entity_poly.type
_entity_poly.pdbx_seq_one_letter_code
_entity_poly.pdbx_strand_id
1 'polypeptide(L)' 'MTDRIEIAGLRIARELHDFVAEEATPGTGIDPGKFWEGFSAIVHDLAPKNRTLLAKRDAMQE' A
#
# COMPACT_ATOMS: atom_id res chain seq x y z
N MET A 1 -20.42 4.00 -2.58
CA MET A 1 -19.36 4.82 -1.97
C MET A 1 -18.37 3.86 -1.32
N THR A 2 -17.11 3.86 -1.74
CA THR A 2 -16.10 3.00 -1.11
C THR A 2 -15.72 3.63 0.23
N ASP A 3 -16.10 2.98 1.33
CA ASP A 3 -15.69 3.44 2.66
C ASP A 3 -14.15 3.31 2.77
N ARG A 4 -13.53 4.37 3.28
CA ARG A 4 -12.07 4.46 3.38
C ARG A 4 -11.68 4.88 4.78
N ILE A 5 -10.67 4.20 5.29
CA ILE A 5 -10.02 4.53 6.55
C ILE A 5 -8.70 5.25 6.28
N GLU A 6 -8.27 6.06 7.25
CA GLU A 6 -6.96 6.70 7.22
C GLU A 6 -6.03 6.00 8.20
N ILE A 7 -4.89 5.50 7.71
CA ILE A 7 -3.89 4.79 8.51
C ILE A 7 -2.50 5.08 7.94
N ALA A 8 -1.56 5.46 8.81
CA ALA A 8 -0.18 5.80 8.44
C ALA A 8 -0.07 6.78 7.25
N GLY A 9 -0.99 7.74 7.13
CA GLY A 9 -1.03 8.72 6.03
C GLY A 9 -1.57 8.19 4.70
N LEU A 10 -2.04 6.94 4.65
CA LEU A 10 -2.73 6.33 3.51
C LEU A 10 -4.25 6.38 3.71
N ARG A 11 -5.00 6.49 2.60
CA ARG A 11 -6.45 6.31 2.59
C ARG A 11 -6.79 4.97 1.94
N ILE A 12 -7.16 3.98 2.73
CA ILE A 12 -7.28 2.58 2.34
C ILE A 12 -8.76 2.17 2.36
N ALA A 13 -9.19 1.36 1.39
CA ALA A 13 -10.54 0.81 1.42
C ALA A 13 -10.74 -0.03 2.69
N ARG A 14 -11.87 0.15 3.38
CA ARG A 14 -12.16 -0.57 4.63
C ARG A 14 -12.05 -2.09 4.44
N GLU A 15 -12.66 -2.61 3.38
CA GLU A 15 -12.65 -4.05 3.07
C GLU A 15 -11.23 -4.64 2.98
N LEU A 16 -10.28 -3.88 2.42
CA LEU A 16 -8.89 -4.32 2.31
C LEU A 16 -8.16 -4.22 3.65
N HIS A 17 -8.44 -3.19 4.43
CA HIS A 17 -7.88 -3.08 5.77
C HIS A 17 -8.31 -4.25 6.65
N ASP A 18 -9.62 -4.53 6.67
CA ASP A 18 -10.20 -5.56 7.53
C ASP A 18 -9.72 -6.95 7.09
N PHE A 19 -9.67 -7.23 5.78
CA PHE A 19 -9.05 -8.44 5.25
C PHE A 19 -7.61 -8.63 5.72
N VAL A 20 -6.78 -7.58 5.66
CA VAL A 20 -5.38 -7.70 6.10
C VAL A 20 -5.29 -8.00 7.59
N ALA A 21 -6.12 -7.35 8.41
CA ALA A 21 -6.09 -7.52 9.86
C ALA A 21 -6.70 -8.85 10.32
N GLU A 22 -7.77 -9.31 9.70
CA GLU A 22 -8.58 -10.44 10.17
C GLU A 22 -8.28 -11.76 9.45
N GLU A 23 -7.76 -11.70 8.21
CA GLU A 23 -7.56 -12.90 7.38
C GLU A 23 -6.09 -13.09 6.94
N ALA A 24 -5.41 -12.03 6.50
CA ALA A 24 -4.09 -12.18 5.88
C ALA A 24 -2.91 -12.26 6.87
N THR A 25 -2.97 -11.49 7.96
CA THR A 25 -1.88 -11.41 8.96
C THR A 25 -1.93 -12.46 10.07
N PRO A 26 -3.08 -13.03 10.49
CA PRO A 26 -3.09 -14.08 11.50
C PRO A 26 -2.22 -15.28 11.12
N GLY A 27 -1.41 -15.75 12.07
CA GLY A 27 -0.48 -16.87 11.85
C GLY A 27 0.86 -16.49 11.20
N THR A 28 1.03 -15.24 10.74
CA THR A 28 2.30 -14.78 10.13
C THR A 28 3.30 -14.23 11.15
N GLY A 29 2.86 -13.89 12.36
CA GLY A 29 3.66 -13.20 13.37
C GLY A 29 3.86 -11.70 13.11
N ILE A 30 3.21 -11.15 12.08
CA ILE A 30 3.24 -9.73 11.74
C ILE A 30 2.05 -9.02 12.39
N ASP A 31 2.32 -7.93 13.10
CA ASP A 31 1.27 -7.05 13.63
C ASP A 31 0.63 -6.23 12.48
N PRO A 32 -0.70 -6.19 12.35
CA PRO A 32 -1.38 -5.45 11.29
C PRO A 32 -1.04 -3.95 11.26
N GLY A 33 -0.86 -3.32 12.43
CA GLY A 33 -0.47 -1.91 12.51
C GLY A 33 0.93 -1.69 11.95
N LYS A 34 1.90 -2.52 12.36
CA LYS A 34 3.26 -2.50 11.82
C LYS A 34 3.31 -2.80 10.33
N PHE A 35 2.45 -3.68 9.84
CA PHE A 35 2.31 -3.92 8.40
C PHE A 35 1.94 -2.64 7.67
N TRP A 36 0.93 -1.90 8.12
CA TRP A 36 0.48 -0.67 7.46
C TRP A 36 1.49 0.47 7.57
N GLU A 37 2.19 0.60 8.69
CA GLU A 37 3.31 1.55 8.84
C GLU A 37 4.43 1.25 7.83
N GLY A 38 4.88 -0.02 7.77
CA GLY A 38 5.92 -0.46 6.85
C GLY A 38 5.50 -0.30 5.39
N PHE A 39 4.28 -0.69 5.05
CA PHE A 39 3.72 -0.53 3.72
C PHE A 39 3.66 0.95 3.31
N SER A 40 3.19 1.83 4.20
CA SER A 40 3.17 3.27 3.94
C SER A 40 4.57 3.82 3.65
N ALA A 41 5.58 3.45 4.44
CA ALA A 41 6.95 3.87 4.20
C ALA A 41 7.47 3.42 2.83
N ILE A 42 7.21 2.17 2.44
CA ILE A 42 7.57 1.62 1.13
C ILE A 42 6.89 2.39 0.00
N VAL A 43 5.59 2.67 0.12
CA VAL A 43 4.84 3.42 -0.89
C VAL A 43 5.40 4.82 -1.06
N HIS A 44 5.70 5.52 0.04
CA HIS A 44 6.25 6.88 -0.03
C HIS A 44 7.62 6.94 -0.70
N ASP A 45 8.51 5.97 -0.45
CA ASP A 45 9.85 5.93 -1.08
C ASP A 45 9.81 5.43 -2.54
N LEU A 46 9.00 4.40 -2.82
CA LEU A 46 9.08 3.69 -4.10
C LEU A 46 8.06 4.15 -5.14
N ALA A 47 6.92 4.72 -4.75
CA ALA A 47 5.92 5.20 -5.71
C ALA A 47 6.47 6.28 -6.67
N PRO A 48 7.27 7.29 -6.22
CA PRO A 48 7.89 8.23 -7.15
C PRO A 48 8.83 7.55 -8.14
N LYS A 49 9.66 6.60 -7.68
CA LYS A 49 10.59 5.85 -8.54
C LYS A 49 9.83 5.01 -9.58
N ASN A 50 8.75 4.34 -9.17
CA ASN A 50 7.91 3.56 -10.07
C ASN A 50 7.28 4.44 -11.17
N ARG A 51 6.78 5.64 -10.82
CA ARG A 51 6.28 6.60 -11.82
C ARG A 51 7.35 6.99 -12.85
N THR A 52 8.59 7.21 -12.43
CA THR A 52 9.71 7.47 -13.35
C THR A 52 10.00 6.29 -14.28
N LEU A 53 9.90 5.06 -13.77
CA LEU A 53 10.11 3.86 -14.60
C LEU A 53 9.00 3.68 -15.64
N LEU A 54 7.75 4.01 -15.28
CA LEU A 54 6.64 4.01 -16.24
C LEU A 54 6.89 5.06 -17.34
N ALA A 55 7.29 6.28 -16.98
CA ALA A 55 7.63 7.31 -17.96
C ALA A 55 8.79 6.88 -18.88
N LYS A 56 9.80 6.19 -18.33
CA LYS A 56 10.89 5.62 -19.14
C LYS A 56 10.38 4.59 -20.14
N ARG A 57 9.45 3.72 -19.74
CA ARG A 57 8.83 2.74 -20.64
C ARG A 57 8.10 3.46 -21.77
N ASP A 58 7.32 4.47 -21.44
CA ASP A 58 6.55 5.21 -22.43
C ASP A 58 7.48 5.94 -23.43
N ALA A 59 8.59 6.54 -22.96
CA ALA A 59 9.60 7.17 -23.82
C ALA A 59 10.38 6.18 -24.72
N MET A 60 10.44 4.89 -24.39
CA MET A 60 11.01 3.86 -25.28
C MET A 60 10.04 3.43 -26.37
N GLN A 61 8.75 3.75 -26.23
CA GLN A 61 7.68 3.32 -27.13
C GLN A 61 7.29 4.40 -28.15
N GLU A 62 7.70 5.65 -27.93
CA GLU A 62 7.67 6.77 -28.88
C GLU A 62 8.77 6.65 -29.95
#